data_AF-A0A3D3F2J8-F1
#
_entry.id   AF-A0A3D3F2J8-F1
#
_cell.length_a   1.000
_cell.length_b   1.000
_cell.length_c   1.000
_cell.angle_alpha   90.00
_cell.angle_beta   90.00
_cell.angle_gamma   90.00
#
_symmetry.space_group_name_H-M   'P 1'
#
loop_
_entity.id
_entity.type
_entity.pdbx_description
1 polymer ?
#
loop_
_entity_poly.entity_id
_entity_poly.type
_entity_poly.pdbx_seq_one_letter_code
_entity_poly.pdbx_strand_id
1 'polypeptide(L)'
;WKGEKMSEWRREFVANAYKADFPIHRAYYDLNDTERDILWNGRPDLGIYGINDFFQMLEQNLYKIQYRVMLARYRGKTVCPACKGARLKP
;
A
#
# COMPACT_ATOMS: atom_id res chain seq x y z
N TRP A 1 5.42 -2.24 5.23
CA TRP A 1 6.71 -2.00 4.56
C TRP A 1 7.82 -1.43 5.47
N LYS A 2 7.52 -0.93 6.68
CA LYS A 2 8.53 -0.54 7.69
C LYS A 2 8.40 -1.40 8.96
N GLY A 3 9.52 -1.63 9.66
CA GLY A 3 9.57 -2.47 10.86
C GLY A 3 10.05 -3.88 10.57
N GLU A 4 10.34 -4.66 11.62
CA GLU A 4 11.01 -5.98 11.51
C GLU A 4 10.26 -6.93 10.56
N LYS A 5 9.01 -7.28 10.90
CA LYS A 5 8.17 -8.17 10.08
C LYS A 5 7.72 -7.53 8.77
N MET A 6 7.20 -6.31 8.83
CA MET A 6 6.60 -5.68 7.65
C MET A 6 7.63 -5.21 6.61
N SER A 7 8.93 -5.26 6.93
CA SER A 7 10.00 -5.03 5.95
C SER A 7 10.15 -6.17 4.94
N GLU A 8 9.61 -7.36 5.24
CA GLU A 8 9.61 -8.51 4.33
C GLU A 8 8.93 -8.17 3.01
N TRP A 9 7.77 -7.51 3.03
CA TRP A 9 7.07 -7.01 1.84
C TRP A 9 7.96 -6.15 0.94
N ARG A 10 8.75 -5.25 1.54
CA ARG A 10 9.68 -4.41 0.78
C ARG A 10 10.81 -5.25 0.18
N ARG A 11 11.36 -6.20 0.95
CA ARG A 11 12.44 -7.08 0.47
C ARG A 11 11.96 -7.94 -0.68
N GLU A 12 10.76 -8.50 -0.57
CA GLU A 12 10.13 -9.31 -1.61
C GLU A 12 9.88 -8.50 -2.87
N PHE A 13 9.35 -7.27 -2.76
CA PHE A 13 9.19 -6.39 -3.90
C PHE A 13 10.53 -6.08 -4.58
N VAL A 14 11.56 -5.70 -3.82
CA VAL A 14 12.89 -5.40 -4.36
C VAL A 14 13.52 -6.64 -5.01
N ALA A 15 13.33 -7.83 -4.43
CA ALA A 15 13.84 -9.08 -4.98
C ALA A 15 13.19 -9.45 -6.31
N ASN A 16 11.92 -9.08 -6.52
CA ASN A 16 11.20 -9.36 -7.77
C ASN A 16 11.18 -8.18 -8.75
N ALA A 17 11.66 -6.99 -8.35
CA ALA A 17 11.62 -5.77 -9.15
C ALA A 17 12.32 -5.90 -10.51
N TYR A 18 13.38 -6.71 -10.61
CA TYR A 18 14.10 -6.95 -11.87
C TYR A 18 13.22 -7.60 -12.94
N LYS A 19 12.19 -8.36 -12.57
CA LYS A 19 11.29 -9.03 -13.52
C LYS A 19 10.43 -8.05 -14.32
N ALA A 20 10.18 -6.86 -13.76
CA ALA A 20 9.41 -5.80 -14.39
C ALA A 20 10.28 -4.60 -14.78
N ASP A 21 11.62 -4.75 -14.77
CA ASP A 21 12.60 -3.69 -15.01
C ASP A 21 12.35 -2.43 -14.14
N PHE A 22 11.92 -2.64 -12.89
CA PHE A 22 11.50 -1.55 -12.01
C PHE A 22 12.70 -0.84 -11.36
N PRO A 23 12.83 0.50 -11.47
CA PRO A 23 14.00 1.23 -10.99
C PRO A 23 13.95 1.48 -9.47
N ILE A 24 14.49 0.55 -8.67
CA ILE A 24 14.47 0.60 -7.19
C ILE A 24 15.25 1.76 -6.54
N HIS A 25 16.20 2.36 -7.26
CA HIS A 25 17.03 3.46 -6.77
C HIS A 25 16.53 4.85 -7.20
N ARG A 26 15.48 4.91 -8.04
CA ARG A 26 14.90 6.16 -8.51
C ARG A 26 13.95 6.72 -7.45
N ALA A 27 13.93 8.04 -7.29
CA ALA A 27 12.98 8.69 -6.40
C ALA A 27 11.55 8.51 -6.91
N TYR A 28 10.58 8.41 -6.00
CA TYR A 28 9.17 8.19 -6.36
C TYR A 28 8.60 9.26 -7.31
N TYR A 29 9.04 10.52 -7.16
CA TYR A 29 8.59 11.63 -7.99
C TYR A 29 9.02 11.51 -9.45
N ASP A 30 10.14 10.83 -9.70
CA ASP A 30 10.69 10.65 -11.04
C ASP A 30 10.19 9.36 -11.72
N LEU A 31 9.28 8.62 -11.06
CA LEU A 31 8.70 7.40 -11.63
C LEU A 31 7.66 7.76 -12.70
N ASN A 32 7.68 7.02 -13.81
CA ASN A 32 6.65 7.14 -14.83
C ASN A 32 5.32 6.53 -14.34
N ASP A 33 4.23 6.72 -15.09
CA ASP A 33 2.90 6.24 -14.68
C ASP A 33 2.85 4.72 -14.55
N THR A 34 3.53 3.98 -15.44
CA THR A 34 3.58 2.52 -15.42
C THR A 34 4.38 1.99 -14.23
N GLU A 35 5.51 2.60 -13.91
CA GLU A 35 6.32 2.28 -12.73
C GLU A 35 5.51 2.56 -11.45
N ARG A 36 4.80 3.69 -11.40
CA ARG A 36 3.89 3.99 -10.27
C ARG A 36 2.79 2.95 -10.15
N ASP A 37 2.19 2.53 -11.27
CA ASP A 37 1.17 1.48 -11.28
C ASP A 37 1.72 0.16 -10.73
N ILE A 38 2.90 -0.29 -11.19
CA ILE A 38 3.56 -1.49 -10.67
C ILE A 38 3.82 -1.40 -9.16
N LEU A 39 4.25 -0.23 -8.67
CA LEU A 39 4.50 -0.04 -7.23
C LEU A 39 3.21 -0.11 -6.40
N TRP A 40 2.11 0.45 -6.90
CA TRP A 40 0.85 0.51 -6.16
C TRP A 40 0.01 -0.76 -6.30
N ASN A 41 -0.21 -1.21 -7.54
CA ASN A 41 -1.10 -2.32 -7.88
C ASN A 41 -0.36 -3.67 -8.02
N GLY A 42 0.97 -3.64 -8.05
CA GLY A 42 1.75 -4.86 -8.23
C GLY A 42 1.63 -5.43 -9.65
N ARG A 43 2.27 -6.57 -9.85
CA ARG A 43 2.19 -7.41 -11.05
C ARG A 43 2.13 -8.87 -10.60
N PRO A 44 0.93 -9.37 -10.26
CA PRO A 44 0.75 -10.74 -9.78
C PRO A 44 1.28 -11.79 -10.75
N ASP A 45 1.24 -11.50 -12.05
CA ASP A 45 1.82 -12.31 -13.13
C ASP A 45 3.33 -12.55 -12.97
N LEU A 46 4.04 -11.59 -12.37
CA LEU A 46 5.48 -11.64 -12.14
C LEU A 46 5.84 -11.97 -10.67
N GLY A 47 4.82 -12.20 -9.82
CA GLY A 47 4.98 -12.39 -8.39
C GLY A 47 5.40 -11.11 -7.66
N ILE A 48 4.98 -9.94 -8.16
CA ILE A 48 5.23 -8.65 -7.54
C ILE A 48 3.95 -8.20 -6.84
N TYR A 49 4.00 -8.02 -5.52
CA TYR A 49 2.89 -7.50 -4.73
C TYR A 49 3.09 -6.02 -4.42
N GLY A 50 2.11 -5.20 -4.77
CA GLY A 50 2.14 -3.77 -4.60
C GLY A 50 1.78 -3.31 -3.20
N ILE A 51 1.72 -1.98 -3.04
CA ILE A 51 1.29 -1.33 -1.80
C ILE A 51 -0.18 -1.65 -1.49
N ASN A 52 -1.04 -1.77 -2.51
CA ASN A 52 -2.45 -2.09 -2.32
C ASN A 52 -2.65 -3.51 -1.78
N ASP A 53 -1.89 -4.50 -2.29
CA ASP A 53 -1.92 -5.88 -1.79
C ASP A 53 -1.55 -5.94 -0.30
N PHE A 54 -0.56 -5.13 0.10
CA PHE A 54 -0.17 -5.00 1.51
C PHE A 54 -1.32 -4.47 2.37
N PHE A 55 -2.03 -3.43 1.92
CA PHE A 55 -3.18 -2.89 2.66
C PHE A 55 -4.35 -3.87 2.67
N GLN A 56 -4.60 -4.60 1.59
CA GLN A 56 -5.61 -5.65 1.54
C GLN A 56 -5.32 -6.75 2.58
N MET A 57 -4.05 -7.19 2.70
CA MET A 57 -3.65 -8.15 3.72
C MET A 57 -3.89 -7.62 5.14
N LEU A 58 -3.59 -6.34 5.40
CA LEU A 58 -3.88 -5.72 6.70
C LEU A 58 -5.38 -5.69 6.99
N GLU A 59 -6.20 -5.38 5.99
CA GLU A 59 -7.67 -5.30 6.10
C GLU A 59 -8.31 -6.67 6.35
N GLN A 60 -7.83 -7.73 5.69
CA GLN A 60 -8.29 -9.09 5.93
C GLN A 60 -7.96 -9.59 7.35
N ASN A 61 -6.93 -9.03 7.98
CA ASN A 61 -6.43 -9.46 9.28
C ASN A 61 -6.73 -8.45 10.40
N LEU A 62 -7.80 -7.66 10.27
CA LEU A 62 -8.20 -6.63 11.25
C LEU A 62 -8.55 -7.17 12.64
N TYR A 63 -8.77 -8.47 12.81
CA TYR A 63 -8.91 -9.07 14.14
C TYR A 63 -7.65 -8.90 15.01
N LYS A 64 -6.47 -8.73 14.38
CA LYS A 64 -5.19 -8.44 15.05
C LYS A 64 -5.06 -6.95 15.37
N ILE A 65 -4.95 -6.61 16.66
CA ILE A 65 -4.82 -5.21 17.13
C ILE A 65 -3.64 -4.49 16.47
N GLN A 66 -2.50 -5.16 16.34
CA GLN A 66 -1.31 -4.59 15.70
C GLN A 66 -1.58 -4.11 14.26
N TYR A 67 -2.44 -4.81 13.51
CA TYR A 67 -2.76 -4.44 12.14
C TYR A 67 -3.76 -3.29 12.10
N ARG A 68 -4.73 -3.26 13.05
CA ARG A 68 -5.63 -2.10 13.23
C ARG A 68 -4.84 -0.82 13.52
N VAL A 69 -3.88 -0.89 14.45
CA VAL A 69 -3.02 0.24 14.81
C VAL A 69 -2.17 0.68 13.62
N MET A 70 -1.63 -0.27 12.85
CA MET A 70 -0.84 0.05 11.65
C MET A 70 -1.69 0.77 10.60
N LEU A 71 -2.88 0.26 10.32
CA LEU A 71 -3.79 0.83 9.32
C LEU A 71 -4.29 2.22 9.70
N ALA A 72 -4.53 2.45 11.00
CA ALA A 72 -4.94 3.76 11.51
C ALA A 72 -3.90 4.87 11.24
N ARG A 73 -2.61 4.54 11.10
CA ARG A 73 -1.55 5.53 10.79
C ARG A 73 -1.63 6.06 9.36
N TYR A 74 -2.22 5.29 8.44
CA TYR A 74 -2.33 5.65 7.02
C TYR A 74 -3.74 6.10 6.64
N ARG A 75 -4.71 5.99 7.56
CA ARG A 75 -6.07 6.49 7.37
C ARG A 75 -6.15 7.93 7.88
N GLY A 76 -6.58 8.84 7.01
CA GLY A 76 -6.90 10.22 7.35
C GLY A 76 -8.38 10.43 7.62
N LYS A 77 -8.73 11.58 8.22
CA LYS A 77 -10.12 12.05 8.26
C LYS A 77 -10.47 12.66 6.91
N THR A 78 -11.44 12.10 6.21
CA THR A 78 -12.00 12.66 4.98
C THR A 78 -13.39 13.24 5.24
N VAL A 79 -13.80 14.23 4.46
CA VAL A 79 -15.15 14.79 4.54
C VAL A 79 -16.11 13.73 4.03
N CYS A 80 -17.05 13.29 4.89
CA CYS A 80 -18.05 12.31 4.49
C CYS A 80 -18.96 12.92 3.41
N PRO A 81 -19.14 12.26 2.24
CA PRO A 81 -19.93 12.81 1.14
C PRO A 81 -21.42 12.89 1.47
N ALA A 82 -21.93 11.99 2.32
CA ALA A 82 -23.35 11.95 2.70
C ALA A 82 -23.76 13.13 3.58
N CYS A 83 -22.97 13.44 4.62
CA CYS A 83 -23.28 14.53 5.55
C CYS A 83 -22.49 15.82 5.28
N LYS A 84 -21.62 15.84 4.26
CA LYS A 84 -20.71 16.96 3.94
C LYS A 84 -19.91 17.48 5.15
N GLY A 85 -19.61 16.60 6.10
CA GLY A 85 -18.91 16.96 7.33
C GLY A 85 -19.78 17.50 8.46
N ALA A 86 -21.10 17.67 8.27
CA ALA A 86 -22.03 18.12 9.30
C ALA A 86 -22.20 17.10 10.44
N ARG A 87 -21.86 15.82 10.22
CA ARG A 87 -22.04 14.70 11.16
C ARG A 87 -23.49 14.51 11.66
N LEU A 88 -24.44 15.08 10.93
CA LEU A 88 -25.87 14.89 11.12
C LEU A 88 -26.38 13.79 10.18
N LYS A 89 -27.45 13.10 10.59
CA LYS A 89 -28.19 12.22 9.68
C LYS A 89 -28.85 13.09 8.59
N PRO A 90 -28.69 12.79 7.31
CA PRO A 90 -29.44 13.44 6.24
C PRO A 90 -30.94 13.14 6.33
#